data_AF-A0AAU2Q872-F1
#
_entry.id   AF-A0AAU2Q872-F1
#
_cell.length_a   1.000
_cell.length_b   1.000
_cell.length_c   1.000
_cell.angle_alpha   90.00
_cell.angle_beta   90.00
_cell.angle_gamma   90.00
#
_symmetry.space_group_name_H-M   'P 1'
#
loop_
_entity.id
_entity.type
_entity.pdbx_description
1 polymer ?
#
loop_
_entity_poly.entity_id
_entity_poly.type
_entity_poly.pdbx_seq_one_letter_code
_entity_poly.pdbx_strand_id
1 'polypeptide(L)'
;MTPQTATPPMPAPTVDALIAAVLAGEHGPLPAESVATSVFWIHHGTRLAGGHTTYLNQYVLVRLGASFGGCAFEAGEIDPSICRDSSGVPLDVLLREAPRPLRIAALDAYLSGQRPHRDAGAEPVILPAGTPEVRAAARDAAIAGLLDIDAGARVGLIGVVDPLVAAIRERGGEPLPCDFNLRATRWGDPVTTDMHEVLERADAVVATGMTLGNGSFDTVLGRCRARGIPLVVYAQSGSAVARAFLGSGVTALSAEPFPFSQFSADPTTLYRYRTAGRP
;
A
#
# COMPACT_ATOMS: atom_id res chain seq x y z
N MET A 1 -33.90 18.67 1.56
CA MET A 1 -33.11 18.11 0.45
C MET A 1 -32.67 16.72 0.86
N THR A 2 -33.25 15.69 0.26
CA THR A 2 -32.84 14.30 0.46
C THR A 2 -31.46 14.13 -0.17
N PRO A 3 -30.44 13.61 0.54
CA PRO A 3 -29.15 13.35 -0.07
C PRO A 3 -29.36 12.30 -1.16
N GLN A 4 -29.07 12.69 -2.40
CA GLN A 4 -29.10 11.82 -3.55
C GLN A 4 -27.99 10.79 -3.34
N THR A 5 -28.37 9.52 -3.19
CA THR A 5 -27.43 8.41 -3.07
C THR A 5 -26.62 8.35 -4.37
N ALA A 6 -25.40 8.87 -4.35
CA ALA A 6 -24.50 8.82 -5.49
C ALA A 6 -24.29 7.35 -5.87
N THR A 7 -24.51 7.03 -7.15
CA THR A 7 -24.12 5.74 -7.71
C THR A 7 -22.63 5.53 -7.41
N PRO A 8 -22.22 4.36 -6.87
CA PRO A 8 -20.81 4.13 -6.60
C PRO A 8 -20.02 4.28 -7.92
N PRO A 9 -18.90 5.02 -7.91
CA PRO A 9 -18.10 5.23 -9.12
C PRO A 9 -17.66 3.88 -9.69
N MET A 10 -17.59 3.79 -11.02
CA MET A 10 -17.10 2.56 -11.66
C MET A 10 -15.66 2.28 -11.22
N PRO A 11 -15.25 1.01 -11.12
CA PRO A 11 -13.89 0.69 -10.70
C PRO A 11 -12.88 1.18 -11.74
N ALA A 12 -11.87 1.90 -11.28
CA ALA A 12 -10.80 2.38 -12.15
C ALA A 12 -9.97 1.20 -12.69
N PRO A 13 -9.65 1.17 -14.00
CA PRO A 13 -8.80 0.13 -14.56
C PRO A 13 -7.32 0.31 -14.17
N THR A 14 -6.86 1.53 -13.92
CA THR A 14 -5.47 1.88 -13.59
C THR A 14 -5.40 2.99 -12.56
N VAL A 15 -4.21 3.22 -11.97
CA VAL A 15 -3.98 4.35 -11.06
C VAL A 15 -4.19 5.69 -11.76
N ASP A 16 -3.77 5.84 -13.01
CA ASP A 16 -3.95 7.09 -13.76
C ASP A 16 -5.44 7.34 -14.08
N ALA A 17 -6.22 6.29 -14.34
CA ALA A 17 -7.66 6.41 -14.50
C ALA A 17 -8.36 6.82 -13.19
N LEU A 18 -7.88 6.32 -12.04
CA LEU A 18 -8.37 6.75 -10.74
C LEU A 18 -8.05 8.22 -10.47
N ILE A 19 -6.84 8.67 -10.82
CA ILE A 19 -6.45 10.09 -10.73
C ILE A 19 -7.38 10.94 -11.61
N ALA A 20 -7.64 10.52 -12.84
CA ALA A 20 -8.54 11.21 -13.75
C ALA A 20 -9.97 11.32 -13.19
N ALA A 21 -10.51 10.23 -12.64
CA ALA A 21 -11.84 10.21 -12.00
C ALA A 21 -11.90 11.15 -10.78
N VAL A 22 -10.85 11.19 -9.97
CA VAL A 22 -10.73 12.13 -8.84
C VAL A 22 -10.68 13.59 -9.33
N LEU A 23 -9.88 13.87 -10.36
CA LEU A 23 -9.80 15.21 -10.98
C LEU A 23 -11.14 15.65 -11.61
N ALA A 24 -11.96 14.70 -12.05
CA ALA A 24 -13.30 14.94 -12.58
C ALA A 24 -14.39 15.09 -11.50
N GLY A 25 -14.05 14.93 -10.21
CA GLY A 25 -14.99 15.05 -9.10
C GLY A 25 -15.85 13.80 -8.85
N GLU A 26 -15.50 12.66 -9.42
CA GLU A 26 -16.29 11.41 -9.30
C GLU A 26 -16.19 10.76 -7.90
N HIS A 27 -15.26 11.24 -7.08
CA HIS A 27 -14.95 10.69 -5.76
C HIS A 27 -15.21 11.66 -4.61
N GLY A 28 -15.79 12.84 -4.85
CA GLY A 28 -16.01 13.86 -3.83
C GLY A 28 -15.81 15.28 -4.37
N PRO A 29 -15.56 16.26 -3.48
CA PRO A 29 -15.29 17.66 -3.85
C PRO A 29 -14.16 17.78 -4.87
N LEU A 30 -14.21 18.80 -5.72
CA LEU A 30 -13.17 19.01 -6.74
C LEU A 30 -11.80 19.18 -6.07
N PRO A 31 -10.75 18.47 -6.52
CA PRO A 31 -9.42 18.59 -5.91
C PRO A 31 -8.86 20.02 -5.89
N ALA A 32 -9.26 20.86 -6.86
CA ALA A 32 -8.88 22.28 -6.90
C ALA A 32 -9.40 23.10 -5.70
N GLU A 33 -10.42 22.62 -4.99
CA GLU A 33 -10.97 23.25 -3.78
C GLU A 33 -10.18 22.91 -2.51
N SER A 34 -9.17 22.04 -2.62
CA SER A 34 -8.34 21.58 -1.51
C SER A 34 -6.87 21.86 -1.75
N VAL A 35 -6.12 22.06 -0.66
CA VAL A 35 -4.67 22.32 -0.70
C VAL A 35 -3.93 21.31 0.17
N ALA A 36 -2.75 20.89 -0.26
CA ALA A 36 -1.84 20.10 0.56
C ALA A 36 -1.35 20.97 1.75
N THR A 37 -2.08 20.95 2.85
CA THR A 37 -1.84 21.79 4.03
C THR A 37 -0.41 21.63 4.55
N SER A 38 0.13 20.41 4.47
CA SER A 38 1.52 20.14 4.79
C SER A 38 2.02 18.96 3.98
N VAL A 39 3.24 19.07 3.47
CA VAL A 39 4.00 17.96 2.90
C VAL A 39 5.15 17.65 3.85
N PHE A 40 5.31 16.38 4.16
CA PHE A 40 6.38 15.87 5.02
C PHE A 40 7.29 14.99 4.19
N TRP A 41 8.59 15.11 4.43
CA TRP A 41 9.61 14.22 3.90
C TRP A 41 10.29 13.59 5.12
N ILE A 42 10.19 12.27 5.22
CA ILE A 42 10.69 11.50 6.36
C ILE A 42 11.72 10.52 5.84
N HIS A 43 12.87 10.46 6.48
CA HIS A 43 13.89 9.45 6.26
C HIS A 43 14.37 8.94 7.61
N HIS A 44 14.32 7.63 7.82
CA HIS A 44 14.81 7.01 9.04
C HIS A 44 15.50 5.68 8.75
N GLY A 45 16.39 5.29 9.67
CA GLY A 45 16.98 3.97 9.74
C GLY A 45 16.37 3.16 10.86
N THR A 46 16.14 1.87 10.63
CA THR A 46 15.75 0.91 11.66
C THR A 46 16.76 -0.23 11.68
N ARG A 47 17.39 -0.45 12.83
CA ARG A 47 18.21 -1.63 13.10
C ARG A 47 17.57 -2.40 14.24
N LEU A 48 17.06 -3.59 13.94
CA LEU A 48 16.45 -4.46 14.94
C LEU A 48 17.50 -5.00 15.91
N ALA A 49 17.11 -5.24 17.16
CA ALA A 49 18.01 -5.78 18.17
C ALA A 49 18.58 -7.13 17.71
N GLY A 50 19.91 -7.29 17.77
CA GLY A 50 20.61 -8.48 17.30
C GLY A 50 20.79 -8.60 15.78
N GLY A 51 20.29 -7.64 14.98
CA GLY A 51 20.51 -7.60 13.54
C GLY A 51 21.77 -6.85 13.13
N HIS A 52 22.36 -7.24 11.99
CA HIS A 52 23.49 -6.53 11.36
C HIS A 52 23.08 -5.56 10.25
N THR A 53 21.84 -5.66 9.77
CA THR A 53 21.29 -4.84 8.69
C THR A 53 20.59 -3.60 9.24
N THR A 54 20.84 -2.45 8.62
CA THR A 54 20.04 -1.23 8.85
C THR A 54 19.09 -1.06 7.67
N TYR A 55 17.78 -1.06 7.95
CA TYR A 55 16.75 -0.75 6.96
C TYR A 55 16.58 0.76 6.86
N LEU A 56 16.84 1.32 5.69
CA LEU A 56 16.59 2.74 5.40
C LEU A 56 15.23 2.87 4.75
N ASN A 57 14.37 3.68 5.34
CA ASN A 57 13.02 3.91 4.83
C ASN A 57 12.81 5.40 4.62
N GLN A 58 12.19 5.75 3.50
CA GLN A 58 11.82 7.13 3.19
C GLN A 58 10.36 7.22 2.78
N TYR A 59 9.66 8.24 3.28
CA TYR A 59 8.25 8.48 3.01
C TYR A 59 7.98 9.95 2.73
N VAL A 60 7.15 10.20 1.73
CA VAL A 60 6.47 11.49 1.57
C VAL A 60 5.05 11.35 2.10
N LEU A 61 4.65 12.28 2.95
CA LEU A 61 3.30 12.34 3.48
C LEU A 61 2.64 13.64 3.06
N VAL A 62 1.34 13.59 2.78
CA VAL A 62 0.52 14.77 2.49
C VAL A 62 -0.58 14.85 3.53
N ARG A 63 -0.71 16.00 4.17
CA ARG A 63 -1.88 16.36 4.98
C ARG A 63 -2.84 17.18 4.13
N LEU A 64 -4.09 16.72 4.05
CA LEU A 64 -5.19 17.40 3.40
C LEU A 64 -6.27 17.70 4.45
N GLY A 65 -6.23 18.88 5.06
CA GLY A 65 -7.10 19.22 6.18
C GLY A 65 -6.94 18.26 7.36
N ALA A 66 -7.91 17.35 7.55
CA ALA A 66 -7.92 16.36 8.62
C ALA A 66 -7.43 14.96 8.21
N SER A 67 -7.17 14.73 6.91
CA SER A 67 -6.67 13.43 6.42
C SER A 67 -5.17 13.48 6.13
N PHE A 68 -4.57 12.29 6.15
CA PHE A 68 -3.19 12.06 5.76
C PHE A 68 -3.15 10.97 4.70
N GLY A 69 -2.20 11.09 3.79
CA GLY A 69 -1.81 10.05 2.87
C GLY A 69 -0.30 9.92 2.84
N GLY A 70 0.19 8.75 2.43
CA GLY A 70 1.62 8.48 2.43
C GLY A 70 2.07 7.62 1.26
N CYS A 71 3.32 7.80 0.85
CA CYS A 71 3.99 6.95 -0.11
C CYS A 71 5.46 6.82 0.25
N ALA A 72 5.94 5.58 0.36
CA ALA A 72 7.37 5.30 0.39
C ALA A 72 8.01 5.59 -0.97
N PHE A 73 9.31 5.88 -0.96
CA PHE A 73 10.11 6.13 -2.17
C PHE A 73 11.58 5.74 -1.95
N GLU A 74 12.25 5.42 -3.04
CA GLU A 74 13.67 5.01 -3.08
C GLU A 74 14.62 6.21 -3.00
N ALA A 75 15.87 5.94 -2.60
CA ALA A 75 16.90 6.96 -2.50
C ALA A 75 17.08 7.69 -3.85
N GLY A 76 16.97 9.02 -3.82
CA GLY A 76 17.15 9.87 -5.00
C GLY A 76 15.89 10.12 -5.85
N GLU A 77 14.74 9.51 -5.54
CA GLU A 77 13.51 9.77 -6.31
C GLU A 77 12.95 11.19 -6.04
N ILE A 78 12.95 11.62 -4.77
CA ILE A 78 12.56 12.96 -4.35
C ILE A 78 13.44 13.43 -3.19
N ASP A 79 13.65 14.74 -3.09
CA ASP A 79 14.48 15.35 -2.07
C ASP A 79 13.66 16.21 -1.07
N PRO A 80 14.22 16.58 0.09
CA PRO A 80 13.50 17.32 1.13
C PRO A 80 12.95 18.68 0.71
N SER A 81 13.42 19.28 -0.38
CA SER A 81 12.88 20.54 -0.91
C SER A 81 11.40 20.45 -1.25
N ILE A 82 10.90 19.24 -1.56
CA ILE A 82 9.49 18.97 -1.85
C ILE A 82 8.55 19.45 -0.73
N CYS A 83 9.01 19.45 0.53
CA CYS A 83 8.26 19.99 1.66
C CYS A 83 7.92 21.47 1.47
N ARG A 84 8.91 22.27 1.03
CA ARG A 84 8.75 23.71 0.79
C ARG A 84 7.93 23.94 -0.47
N ASP A 85 8.23 23.20 -1.52
CA ASP A 85 7.71 23.48 -2.86
C ASP A 85 6.27 23.00 -3.04
N SER A 86 5.84 21.99 -2.29
CA SER A 86 4.52 21.36 -2.43
C SER A 86 3.54 21.66 -1.29
N SER A 87 4.01 22.20 -0.15
CA SER A 87 3.09 22.63 0.92
C SER A 87 2.31 23.88 0.49
N GLY A 88 1.00 23.85 0.63
CA GLY A 88 0.08 24.90 0.20
C GLY A 88 -0.32 24.83 -1.27
N VAL A 89 0.24 23.90 -2.05
CA VAL A 89 -0.10 23.73 -3.46
C VAL A 89 -1.51 23.11 -3.59
N PRO A 90 -2.33 23.57 -4.56
CA PRO A 90 -3.62 22.95 -4.88
C PRO A 90 -3.48 21.46 -5.19
N LEU A 91 -4.41 20.66 -4.67
CA LEU A 91 -4.34 19.21 -4.81
C LEU A 91 -4.43 18.76 -6.27
N ASP A 92 -5.23 19.44 -7.11
CA ASP A 92 -5.34 19.12 -8.53
C ASP A 92 -4.02 19.32 -9.30
N VAL A 93 -3.22 20.33 -8.93
CA VAL A 93 -1.87 20.54 -9.45
C VAL A 93 -0.96 19.39 -9.06
N LEU A 94 -0.95 18.99 -7.78
CA LEU A 94 -0.14 17.84 -7.33
C LEU A 94 -0.53 16.54 -8.05
N LEU A 95 -1.83 16.31 -8.25
CA LEU A 95 -2.32 15.12 -8.93
C LEU A 95 -1.88 15.05 -10.40
N ARG A 96 -1.72 16.19 -11.08
CA ARG A 96 -1.25 16.24 -12.48
C ARG A 96 0.28 16.21 -12.57
N GLU A 97 0.95 17.06 -11.81
CA GLU A 97 2.33 17.47 -12.11
C GLU A 97 3.37 16.91 -11.14
N ALA A 98 2.98 16.52 -9.92
CA ALA A 98 3.96 16.10 -8.92
C ALA A 98 4.72 14.82 -9.34
N PRO A 99 5.95 14.62 -8.81
CA PRO A 99 6.63 13.33 -8.87
C PRO A 99 5.72 12.22 -8.32
N ARG A 100 5.86 11.01 -8.88
CA ARG A 100 4.92 9.91 -8.61
C ARG A 100 4.73 9.61 -7.12
N PRO A 101 5.76 9.53 -6.25
CA PRO A 101 5.53 9.29 -4.83
C PRO A 101 4.66 10.36 -4.16
N LEU A 102 4.90 11.64 -4.46
CA LEU A 102 4.08 12.73 -3.91
C LEU A 102 2.65 12.68 -4.48
N ARG A 103 2.50 12.36 -5.77
CA ARG A 103 1.19 12.19 -6.41
C ARG A 103 0.37 11.10 -5.72
N ILE A 104 0.98 9.95 -5.42
CA ILE A 104 0.32 8.85 -4.70
C ILE A 104 -0.03 9.27 -3.26
N ALA A 105 0.87 9.92 -2.53
CA ALA A 105 0.58 10.39 -1.18
C ALA A 105 -0.57 11.43 -1.15
N ALA A 106 -0.63 12.31 -2.14
CA ALA A 106 -1.71 13.29 -2.29
C ALA A 106 -3.06 12.64 -2.61
N LEU A 107 -3.07 11.67 -3.55
CA LEU A 107 -4.26 10.88 -3.87
C LEU A 107 -4.76 10.07 -2.66
N ASP A 108 -3.83 9.47 -1.92
CA ASP A 108 -4.11 8.71 -0.70
C ASP A 108 -4.75 9.57 0.39
N ALA A 109 -4.25 10.80 0.57
CA ALA A 109 -4.79 11.77 1.52
C ALA A 109 -6.22 12.17 1.14
N TYR A 110 -6.47 12.41 -0.15
CA TYR A 110 -7.78 12.75 -0.67
C TYR A 110 -8.79 11.61 -0.42
N LEU A 111 -8.49 10.40 -0.89
CA LEU A 111 -9.38 9.24 -0.75
C LEU A 111 -9.60 8.85 0.71
N SER A 112 -8.60 9.03 1.57
CA SER A 112 -8.73 8.83 3.03
C SER A 112 -9.66 9.85 3.67
N GLY A 113 -9.68 11.10 3.18
CA GLY A 113 -10.61 12.14 3.66
C GLY A 113 -12.06 11.86 3.28
N GLN A 114 -12.30 11.34 2.06
CA GLN A 114 -13.65 11.03 1.58
C GLN A 114 -14.24 9.79 2.24
N ARG A 115 -13.41 8.77 2.47
CA ARG A 115 -13.82 7.54 3.12
C ARG A 115 -12.69 7.07 4.03
N PRO A 116 -12.67 7.46 5.32
CA PRO A 116 -11.66 6.97 6.26
C PRO A 116 -11.73 5.45 6.44
N HIS A 117 -10.61 4.76 6.61
CA HIS A 117 -10.60 3.28 6.74
C HIS A 117 -11.44 2.77 7.93
N ARG A 118 -11.47 3.51 9.05
CA ARG A 118 -12.30 3.21 10.24
C ARG A 118 -13.80 3.17 9.95
N ASP A 119 -14.25 3.91 8.95
CA ASP A 119 -15.67 4.05 8.61
C ASP A 119 -16.01 3.28 7.32
N ALA A 120 -15.03 2.57 6.73
CA ALA A 120 -15.14 1.96 5.41
C ALA A 120 -15.56 0.48 5.42
N GLY A 121 -15.95 -0.07 6.57
CA GLY A 121 -16.38 -1.47 6.71
C GLY A 121 -15.23 -2.48 6.74
N ALA A 122 -14.04 -2.05 7.15
CA ALA A 122 -12.88 -2.91 7.35
C ALA A 122 -12.89 -3.57 8.72
N GLU A 123 -12.18 -4.69 8.85
CA GLU A 123 -11.84 -5.28 10.15
C GLU A 123 -10.68 -4.47 10.79
N PRO A 124 -10.89 -3.80 11.94
CA PRO A 124 -9.79 -3.14 12.63
C PRO A 124 -8.92 -4.18 13.36
N VAL A 125 -7.60 -4.11 13.16
CA VAL A 125 -6.61 -4.91 13.90
C VAL A 125 -5.71 -3.96 14.69
N ILE A 126 -5.71 -4.13 16.00
CA ILE A 126 -4.87 -3.34 16.90
C ILE A 126 -3.49 -3.99 16.96
N LEU A 127 -2.49 -3.25 16.52
CA LEU A 127 -1.09 -3.57 16.74
C LEU A 127 -0.70 -3.15 18.17
N PRO A 128 0.01 -4.00 18.92
CA PRO A 128 0.32 -3.75 20.32
C PRO A 128 1.32 -2.59 20.47
N ALA A 129 1.37 -2.02 21.68
CA ALA A 129 2.52 -1.23 22.09
C ALA A 129 3.78 -2.12 22.15
N GLY A 130 4.96 -1.50 22.07
CA GLY A 130 6.22 -2.21 22.28
C GLY A 130 7.30 -1.90 21.25
N THR A 131 8.31 -2.76 21.20
CA THR A 131 9.48 -2.58 20.35
C THR A 131 9.14 -2.78 18.86
N PRO A 132 9.98 -2.30 17.94
CA PRO A 132 9.81 -2.54 16.50
C PRO A 132 9.61 -4.01 16.14
N GLU A 133 10.29 -4.94 16.83
CA GLU A 133 10.18 -6.38 16.58
C GLU A 133 8.79 -6.92 16.95
N VAL A 134 8.27 -6.55 18.12
CA VAL A 134 6.93 -6.97 18.57
C VAL A 134 5.86 -6.46 17.61
N ARG A 135 5.99 -5.21 17.17
CA ARG A 135 5.03 -4.57 16.26
C ARG A 135 5.11 -5.13 14.85
N ALA A 136 6.32 -5.34 14.33
CA ALA A 136 6.55 -5.97 13.03
C ALA A 136 5.93 -7.37 12.99
N ALA A 137 6.16 -8.19 14.03
CA ALA A 137 5.56 -9.51 14.13
C ALA A 137 4.02 -9.48 14.12
N ALA A 138 3.41 -8.55 14.86
CA ALA A 138 1.95 -8.39 14.87
C ALA A 138 1.40 -7.91 13.51
N ARG A 139 2.09 -6.96 12.86
CA ARG A 139 1.74 -6.46 11.52
C ARG A 139 1.83 -7.58 10.49
N ASP A 140 2.92 -8.34 10.51
CA ASP A 140 3.15 -9.43 9.58
C ASP A 140 2.15 -10.57 9.79
N ALA A 141 1.78 -10.87 11.04
CA ALA A 141 0.71 -11.83 11.34
C ALA A 141 -0.65 -11.36 10.80
N ALA A 142 -0.95 -10.06 10.87
CA ALA A 142 -2.18 -9.50 10.30
C ALA A 142 -2.21 -9.60 8.76
N ILE A 143 -1.08 -9.34 8.11
CA ILE A 143 -0.94 -9.49 6.64
C ILE A 143 -1.01 -10.97 6.25
N ALA A 144 -0.27 -11.84 6.94
CA ALA A 144 -0.29 -13.29 6.73
C ALA A 144 -1.70 -13.88 6.93
N GLY A 145 -2.45 -13.33 7.88
CA GLY A 145 -3.84 -13.66 8.09
C GLY A 145 -4.68 -13.43 6.85
N LEU A 146 -4.29 -12.53 5.93
CA LEU A 146 -5.00 -12.26 4.68
C LEU A 146 -4.82 -13.34 3.61
N LEU A 147 -3.81 -14.20 3.75
CA LEU A 147 -3.51 -15.26 2.79
C LEU A 147 -4.54 -16.38 2.88
N ASP A 148 -5.19 -16.62 1.75
CA ASP A 148 -6.10 -17.74 1.52
C ASP A 148 -5.59 -18.45 0.27
N ILE A 149 -4.85 -19.55 0.48
CA ILE A 149 -4.12 -20.27 -0.57
C ILE A 149 -4.27 -21.78 -0.37
N ASP A 150 -4.30 -22.52 -1.48
CA ASP A 150 -4.26 -23.97 -1.46
C ASP A 150 -2.86 -24.50 -1.13
N ALA A 151 -2.79 -25.71 -0.58
CA ALA A 151 -1.53 -26.41 -0.39
C ALA A 151 -0.83 -26.64 -1.75
N GLY A 152 0.45 -26.32 -1.83
CA GLY A 152 1.25 -26.35 -3.05
C GLY A 152 1.10 -25.13 -3.95
N ALA A 153 0.26 -24.14 -3.60
CA ALA A 153 0.12 -22.92 -4.40
C ALA A 153 1.44 -22.13 -4.42
N ARG A 154 1.85 -21.70 -5.62
CA ARG A 154 2.98 -20.78 -5.79
C ARG A 154 2.54 -19.36 -5.48
N VAL A 155 3.12 -18.72 -4.48
CA VAL A 155 2.72 -17.38 -4.04
C VAL A 155 3.78 -16.37 -4.44
N GLY A 156 3.46 -15.49 -5.38
CA GLY A 156 4.30 -14.35 -5.72
C GLY A 156 4.36 -13.35 -4.58
N LEU A 157 5.54 -13.10 -4.02
CA LEU A 157 5.74 -12.13 -2.94
C LEU A 157 6.58 -10.96 -3.46
N ILE A 158 5.91 -9.85 -3.81
CA ILE A 158 6.54 -8.62 -4.34
C ILE A 158 6.72 -7.62 -3.19
N GLY A 159 7.98 -7.31 -2.85
CA GLY A 159 8.36 -6.51 -1.68
C GLY A 159 8.66 -7.39 -0.47
N VAL A 160 9.69 -8.21 -0.55
CA VAL A 160 9.88 -9.37 0.32
C VAL A 160 10.05 -8.95 1.79
N VAL A 161 9.25 -9.57 2.66
CA VAL A 161 9.46 -9.56 4.11
C VAL A 161 9.49 -11.01 4.59
N ASP A 162 10.55 -11.37 5.34
CA ASP A 162 10.78 -12.76 5.75
C ASP A 162 9.58 -13.41 6.47
N PRO A 163 8.83 -12.70 7.35
CA PRO A 163 7.67 -13.30 7.99
C PRO A 163 6.55 -13.72 7.02
N LEU A 164 6.39 -13.05 5.88
CA LEU A 164 5.45 -13.49 4.85
C LEU A 164 5.94 -14.72 4.08
N VAL A 165 7.26 -14.86 3.88
CA VAL A 165 7.85 -16.09 3.32
C VAL A 165 7.56 -17.28 4.26
N ALA A 166 7.75 -17.12 5.58
CA ALA A 166 7.39 -18.13 6.56
C ALA A 166 5.89 -18.45 6.52
N ALA A 167 5.04 -17.43 6.53
CA ALA A 167 3.59 -17.59 6.55
C ALA A 167 3.03 -18.33 5.32
N ILE A 168 3.63 -18.10 4.14
CA ILE A 168 3.32 -18.84 2.92
C ILE A 168 3.66 -20.33 3.10
N ARG A 169 4.86 -20.64 3.58
CA ARG A 169 5.33 -22.01 3.81
C ARG A 169 4.49 -22.75 4.86
N GLU A 170 4.16 -22.10 5.96
CA GLU A 170 3.33 -22.67 7.03
C GLU A 170 1.92 -23.03 6.56
N ARG A 171 1.42 -22.34 5.53
CA ARG A 171 0.14 -22.65 4.84
C ARG A 171 0.30 -23.66 3.71
N GLY A 172 1.48 -24.25 3.55
CA GLY A 172 1.78 -25.23 2.51
C GLY A 172 2.06 -24.64 1.13
N GLY A 173 2.20 -23.32 1.00
CA GLY A 173 2.53 -22.66 -0.26
C GLY A 173 4.03 -22.61 -0.58
N GLU A 174 4.36 -22.36 -1.84
CA GLU A 174 5.71 -22.14 -2.34
C GLU A 174 5.94 -20.63 -2.59
N PRO A 175 6.76 -19.94 -1.78
CA PRO A 175 7.02 -18.52 -2.00
C PRO A 175 7.88 -18.30 -3.25
N LEU A 176 7.46 -17.37 -4.11
CA LEU A 176 8.22 -16.85 -5.24
C LEU A 176 8.62 -15.39 -4.93
N PRO A 177 9.76 -15.15 -4.25
CA PRO A 177 10.13 -13.84 -3.76
C PRO A 177 10.67 -12.93 -4.87
N CYS A 178 10.19 -11.69 -4.91
CA CYS A 178 10.62 -10.64 -5.82
C CYS A 178 10.86 -9.33 -5.07
N ASP A 179 12.06 -8.78 -5.19
CA ASP A 179 12.45 -7.53 -4.53
C ASP A 179 13.59 -6.85 -5.29
N PHE A 180 13.63 -5.52 -5.29
CA PHE A 180 14.73 -4.78 -5.94
C PHE A 180 16.01 -4.75 -5.08
N ASN A 181 15.84 -4.72 -3.77
CA ASN A 181 16.89 -4.45 -2.80
C ASN A 181 17.37 -5.73 -2.08
N LEU A 182 16.52 -6.76 -1.98
CA LEU A 182 16.88 -8.04 -1.38
C LEU A 182 17.40 -9.03 -2.44
N ARG A 183 18.47 -9.77 -2.12
CA ARG A 183 19.07 -10.79 -3.02
C ARG A 183 18.75 -12.22 -2.61
N ALA A 184 18.59 -12.47 -1.31
CA ALA A 184 18.21 -13.76 -0.76
C ALA A 184 17.34 -13.56 0.49
N THR A 185 16.40 -14.48 0.72
CA THR A 185 15.63 -14.53 1.99
C THR A 185 16.54 -14.95 3.14
N ARG A 186 16.07 -14.85 4.39
CA ARG A 186 16.84 -15.36 5.56
C ARG A 186 17.14 -16.88 5.52
N TRP A 187 16.43 -17.63 4.67
CA TRP A 187 16.68 -19.07 4.47
C TRP A 187 17.57 -19.36 3.26
N GLY A 188 18.06 -18.32 2.57
CA GLY A 188 18.92 -18.45 1.39
C GLY A 188 18.17 -18.65 0.08
N ASP A 189 16.85 -18.48 0.05
CA ASP A 189 16.08 -18.57 -1.20
C ASP A 189 16.46 -17.40 -2.11
N PRO A 190 16.74 -17.62 -3.41
CA PRO A 190 17.06 -16.55 -4.33
C PRO A 190 15.85 -15.61 -4.51
N VAL A 191 16.12 -14.31 -4.55
CA VAL A 191 15.11 -13.27 -4.79
C VAL A 191 15.36 -12.68 -6.16
N THR A 192 14.36 -12.77 -7.04
CA THR A 192 14.45 -12.15 -8.38
C THR A 192 14.15 -10.66 -8.30
N THR A 193 14.75 -9.88 -9.19
CA THR A 193 14.41 -8.46 -9.37
C THR A 193 13.36 -8.28 -10.48
N ASP A 194 13.00 -9.34 -11.19
CA ASP A 194 12.01 -9.30 -12.27
C ASP A 194 10.66 -9.86 -11.80
N MET A 195 9.70 -8.95 -11.61
CA MET A 195 8.34 -9.33 -11.24
C MET A 195 7.65 -10.18 -12.30
N HIS A 196 8.05 -10.10 -13.58
CA HIS A 196 7.42 -10.89 -14.64
C HIS A 196 7.66 -12.39 -14.44
N GLU A 197 8.87 -12.78 -14.02
CA GLU A 197 9.19 -14.18 -13.70
C GLU A 197 8.27 -14.75 -12.62
N VAL A 198 7.92 -13.93 -11.63
CA VAL A 198 7.01 -14.30 -10.55
C VAL A 198 5.55 -14.31 -11.03
N LEU A 199 5.13 -13.25 -11.72
CA LEU A 199 3.75 -13.06 -12.17
C LEU A 199 3.29 -14.09 -13.21
N GLU A 200 4.20 -14.72 -13.97
CA GLU A 200 3.85 -15.82 -14.89
C GLU A 200 3.59 -17.15 -14.16
N ARG A 201 4.22 -17.35 -13.00
CA ARG A 201 4.23 -18.64 -12.29
C ARG A 201 3.30 -18.69 -11.08
N ALA A 202 3.01 -17.53 -10.48
CA ALA A 202 2.22 -17.45 -9.26
C ALA A 202 0.78 -17.92 -9.45
N ASP A 203 0.22 -18.60 -8.46
CA ASP A 203 -1.20 -18.95 -8.36
C ASP A 203 -1.95 -17.94 -7.46
N ALA A 204 -1.21 -17.17 -6.65
CA ALA A 204 -1.68 -16.02 -5.88
C ALA A 204 -0.55 -14.99 -5.74
N VAL A 205 -0.87 -13.70 -5.59
CA VAL A 205 0.12 -12.62 -5.43
C VAL A 205 -0.11 -11.83 -4.16
N VAL A 206 0.97 -11.53 -3.45
CA VAL A 206 1.04 -10.66 -2.29
C VAL A 206 2.02 -9.54 -2.62
N ALA A 207 1.54 -8.29 -2.65
CA ALA A 207 2.32 -7.15 -3.10
C ALA A 207 2.32 -6.01 -2.08
N THR A 208 3.49 -5.39 -1.91
CA THR A 208 3.64 -4.14 -1.15
C THR A 208 2.92 -2.97 -1.84
N GLY A 209 2.38 -2.04 -1.05
CA GLY A 209 1.88 -0.76 -1.53
C GLY A 209 2.95 0.11 -2.21
N MET A 210 4.25 -0.19 -2.04
CA MET A 210 5.34 0.51 -2.75
C MET A 210 5.24 0.36 -4.28
N THR A 211 4.56 -0.67 -4.77
CA THR A 211 4.27 -0.84 -6.19
C THR A 211 3.47 0.33 -6.79
N LEU A 212 2.68 1.04 -5.96
CA LEU A 212 1.98 2.26 -6.37
C LEU A 212 2.99 3.39 -6.64
N GLY A 213 3.98 3.55 -5.76
CA GLY A 213 4.98 4.61 -5.81
C GLY A 213 5.96 4.48 -6.97
N ASN A 214 6.42 3.27 -7.28
CA ASN A 214 7.37 3.02 -8.38
C ASN A 214 6.70 2.73 -9.74
N GLY A 215 5.36 2.66 -9.79
CA GLY A 215 4.61 2.49 -11.04
C GLY A 215 4.36 1.06 -11.49
N SER A 216 4.80 0.06 -10.73
CA SER A 216 4.57 -1.36 -11.07
C SER A 216 3.17 -1.90 -10.74
N PHE A 217 2.38 -1.18 -9.93
CA PHE A 217 1.07 -1.67 -9.46
C PHE A 217 0.11 -2.06 -10.60
N ASP A 218 -0.01 -1.23 -11.64
CA ASP A 218 -0.93 -1.50 -12.75
C ASP A 218 -0.53 -2.76 -13.54
N THR A 219 0.78 -3.04 -13.63
CA THR A 219 1.30 -4.29 -14.21
C THR A 219 0.89 -5.49 -13.37
N VAL A 220 1.11 -5.44 -12.05
CA VAL A 220 0.73 -6.52 -11.12
C VAL A 220 -0.79 -6.76 -11.16
N LEU A 221 -1.57 -5.69 -11.04
CA LEU A 221 -3.02 -5.72 -11.07
C LEU A 221 -3.55 -6.28 -12.39
N GLY A 222 -3.03 -5.79 -13.51
CA GLY A 222 -3.41 -6.23 -14.85
C GLY A 222 -3.13 -7.72 -15.07
N ARG A 223 -1.97 -8.20 -14.64
CA ARG A 223 -1.63 -9.63 -14.75
C ARG A 223 -2.48 -10.51 -13.84
N CYS A 224 -2.74 -10.10 -12.61
CA CYS A 224 -3.61 -10.86 -11.69
C CYS A 224 -5.05 -10.94 -12.23
N ARG A 225 -5.59 -9.83 -12.75
CA ARG A 225 -6.90 -9.80 -13.42
C ARG A 225 -6.94 -10.72 -14.64
N ALA A 226 -5.95 -10.63 -15.53
CA ALA A 226 -5.90 -11.41 -16.76
C ALA A 226 -5.82 -12.92 -16.50
N ARG A 227 -5.12 -13.33 -15.43
CA ARG A 227 -5.00 -14.73 -15.02
C ARG A 227 -6.11 -15.18 -14.06
N GLY A 228 -6.93 -14.27 -13.56
CA GLY A 228 -7.97 -14.56 -12.58
C GLY A 228 -7.45 -15.03 -11.21
N ILE A 229 -6.23 -14.63 -10.83
CA ILE A 229 -5.58 -15.04 -9.57
C ILE A 229 -5.73 -13.94 -8.50
N PRO A 230 -5.79 -14.30 -7.20
CA PRO A 230 -5.97 -13.32 -6.13
C PRO A 230 -4.74 -12.43 -5.96
N LEU A 231 -5.00 -11.14 -5.68
CA LEU A 231 -4.01 -10.14 -5.34
C LEU A 231 -4.30 -9.57 -3.94
N VAL A 232 -3.42 -9.87 -2.99
CA VAL A 232 -3.39 -9.29 -1.65
C VAL A 232 -2.41 -8.13 -1.64
N VAL A 233 -2.84 -6.96 -1.15
CA VAL A 233 -1.96 -5.79 -0.99
C VAL A 233 -1.76 -5.50 0.49
N TYR A 234 -0.53 -5.22 0.92
CA TYR A 234 -0.27 -4.62 2.24
C TYR A 234 0.35 -3.25 2.05
N ALA A 235 -0.29 -2.23 2.61
CA ALA A 235 -0.05 -0.85 2.22
C ALA A 235 0.00 0.07 3.43
N GLN A 236 1.21 0.55 3.73
CA GLN A 236 1.42 1.87 4.31
C GLN A 236 1.39 2.93 3.20
N SER A 237 2.08 2.67 2.08
CA SER A 237 2.02 3.48 0.87
C SER A 237 0.67 3.34 0.16
N GLY A 238 -0.08 4.43 0.01
CA GLY A 238 -1.28 4.48 -0.82
C GLY A 238 -2.39 3.54 -0.35
N SER A 239 -2.60 3.39 0.96
CA SER A 239 -3.57 2.43 1.50
C SER A 239 -5.03 2.66 1.05
N ALA A 240 -5.46 3.91 0.92
CA ALA A 240 -6.77 4.28 0.37
C ALA A 240 -6.80 4.20 -1.16
N VAL A 241 -5.66 4.36 -1.83
CA VAL A 241 -5.49 4.12 -3.27
C VAL A 241 -5.68 2.64 -3.58
N ALA A 242 -4.97 1.75 -2.88
CA ALA A 242 -5.11 0.30 -3.03
C ALA A 242 -6.55 -0.16 -2.77
N ARG A 243 -7.24 0.45 -1.78
CA ARG A 243 -8.65 0.17 -1.50
C ARG A 243 -9.57 0.50 -2.66
N ALA A 244 -9.27 1.50 -3.48
CA ALA A 244 -10.09 1.82 -4.66
C ALA A 244 -10.14 0.67 -5.68
N PHE A 245 -9.17 -0.24 -5.64
CA PHE A 245 -9.10 -1.44 -6.48
C PHE A 245 -9.64 -2.71 -5.81
N LEU A 246 -10.11 -2.61 -4.55
CA LEU A 246 -10.71 -3.73 -3.82
C LEU A 246 -12.01 -4.17 -4.53
N GLY A 247 -12.14 -5.46 -4.81
CA GLY A 247 -13.29 -6.01 -5.56
C GLY A 247 -13.18 -5.83 -7.07
N SER A 248 -12.17 -5.11 -7.54
CA SER A 248 -11.87 -4.92 -8.96
C SER A 248 -10.44 -5.32 -9.28
N GLY A 249 -9.96 -6.42 -8.71
CA GLY A 249 -8.63 -6.98 -8.98
C GLY A 249 -7.79 -7.15 -7.72
N VAL A 250 -7.90 -6.23 -6.74
CA VAL A 250 -7.41 -6.49 -5.37
C VAL A 250 -8.47 -7.30 -4.64
N THR A 251 -8.10 -8.46 -4.10
CA THR A 251 -9.02 -9.37 -3.39
C THR A 251 -8.95 -9.19 -1.88
N ALA A 252 -7.80 -8.75 -1.36
CA ALA A 252 -7.64 -8.41 0.05
C ALA A 252 -6.63 -7.28 0.24
N LEU A 253 -6.79 -6.52 1.31
CA LEU A 253 -5.93 -5.38 1.64
C LEU A 253 -5.64 -5.33 3.15
N SER A 254 -4.38 -5.21 3.52
CA SER A 254 -3.93 -4.76 4.84
C SER A 254 -3.56 -3.28 4.73
N ALA A 255 -4.50 -2.39 5.07
CA ALA A 255 -4.34 -0.95 5.00
C ALA A 255 -3.83 -0.40 6.33
N GLU A 256 -2.72 0.31 6.30
CA GLU A 256 -2.14 0.97 7.47
C GLU A 256 -2.05 2.48 7.19
N PRO A 257 -3.12 3.24 7.49
CA PRO A 257 -3.11 4.68 7.30
C PRO A 257 -2.17 5.37 8.29
N PHE A 258 -1.69 6.56 7.94
CA PHE A 258 -0.85 7.36 8.84
C PHE A 258 -1.64 7.74 10.12
N PRO A 259 -1.03 7.69 11.33
CA PRO A 259 0.37 7.37 11.60
C PRO A 259 0.70 5.88 11.43
N PHE A 260 1.76 5.58 10.68
CA PHE A 260 2.25 4.22 10.51
C PHE A 260 2.76 3.67 11.85
N SER A 261 2.56 2.38 12.05
CA SER A 261 2.94 1.65 13.27
C SER A 261 4.43 1.78 13.59
N GLN A 262 5.29 1.92 12.58
CA GLN A 262 6.74 2.13 12.78
C GLN A 262 7.10 3.50 13.39
N PHE A 263 6.18 4.47 13.37
CA PHE A 263 6.38 5.81 13.95
C PHE A 263 5.77 5.97 15.34
N SER A 264 5.28 4.90 15.95
CA SER A 264 4.64 4.95 17.25
C SER A 264 5.14 3.82 18.16
N ALA A 265 5.32 4.13 19.43
CA ALA A 265 5.53 3.14 20.48
C ALA A 265 4.20 2.66 21.10
N ASP A 266 3.12 3.42 20.89
CA ASP A 266 1.77 3.18 21.41
C ASP A 266 0.94 2.30 20.46
N PRO A 267 -0.15 1.67 20.93
CA PRO A 267 -1.01 0.86 20.06
C PRO A 267 -1.48 1.65 18.84
N THR A 268 -1.46 1.00 17.68
CA THR A 268 -1.94 1.57 16.40
C THR A 268 -2.92 0.62 15.74
N THR A 269 -3.76 1.12 14.83
CA THR A 269 -4.76 0.30 14.15
C THR A 269 -4.43 0.20 12.67
N LEU A 270 -4.30 -1.02 12.17
CA LEU A 270 -4.40 -1.32 10.74
C LEU A 270 -5.79 -1.86 10.43
N TYR A 271 -6.17 -1.84 9.15
CA TYR A 271 -7.49 -2.22 8.68
C TYR A 271 -7.38 -3.31 7.62
N ARG A 272 -8.05 -4.43 7.85
CA ARG A 272 -8.09 -5.56 6.93
C ARG A 272 -9.37 -5.55 6.13
N TYR A 273 -9.22 -5.77 4.83
CA TYR A 273 -10.30 -5.90 3.89
C TYR A 273 -10.22 -7.24 3.19
N ARG A 274 -11.40 -7.78 2.88
CA ARG A 274 -11.58 -8.91 1.99
C ARG A 274 -12.76 -8.63 1.10
N THR A 275 -12.64 -8.99 -0.16
CA THR A 275 -13.83 -9.23 -0.97
C THR A 275 -14.54 -10.45 -0.40
N ALA A 276 -15.87 -10.43 -0.28
CA ALA A 276 -16.62 -11.65 -0.02
C ALA A 276 -16.16 -12.69 -1.06
N GLY A 277 -15.72 -13.87 -0.59
CA GLY A 277 -15.22 -14.93 -1.47
C GLY A 277 -16.21 -15.16 -2.60
N ARG A 278 -15.68 -15.39 -3.80
CA ARG A 278 -16.53 -15.86 -4.90
C ARG A 278 -17.21 -17.15 -4.39
N PRO A 279 -18.55 -17.26 -4.47
CA PRO A 279 -19.22 -18.51 -4.12
C PRO A 279 -18.72 -19.67 -4.99
#